data_AF-A0A920FUB4-F1
#
_entry.id   AF-A0A920FUB4-F1
#
_cell.length_a   1.000
_cell.length_b   1.000
_cell.length_c   1.000
_cell.angle_alpha   90.00
_cell.angle_beta   90.00
_cell.angle_gamma   90.00
#
_symmetry.space_group_name_H-M   'P 1'
#
loop_
_entity.id
_entity.type
_entity.pdbx_description
1 polymer ?
#
loop_
_entity_poly.entity_id
_entity_poly.type
_entity_poly.pdbx_seq_one_letter_code
_entity_poly.pdbx_strand_id
1 'polypeptide(L)'
;MDILKSKSEVKERLSKEKIGAIHLLRLQGYGSIKYRCACGQEHDLNGDDVKRLASAKSFKVLLKCQNEYYTMIRIEGFFRKKAISEYGFHESSRENKNKNIST
;
A
#
# COMPACT_ATOMS: atom_id res chain seq x y z
N MET A 1 8.63 5.53 8.62
CA MET A 1 7.73 4.42 8.26
C MET A 1 7.63 3.51 9.46
N ASP A 2 6.42 3.36 10.00
CA ASP A 2 6.16 2.46 11.14
C ASP A 2 5.90 1.03 10.67
N ILE A 3 6.47 0.02 11.35
CA ILE A 3 6.20 -1.40 11.07
C ILE A 3 5.22 -1.92 12.12
N LEU A 4 3.99 -2.17 11.71
CA LEU A 4 2.95 -2.71 12.58
C LEU A 4 3.18 -4.22 12.77
N LYS A 5 3.14 -4.68 14.02
CA LYS A 5 3.44 -6.07 14.37
C LYS A 5 2.19 -6.86 14.70
N SER A 6 1.22 -6.25 15.39
CA SER A 6 0.01 -6.95 15.83
C SER A 6 -1.15 -6.84 14.82
N LYS A 7 -1.99 -7.88 14.81
CA LYS A 7 -3.20 -7.93 13.98
C LYS A 7 -4.20 -6.82 14.32
N SER A 8 -4.33 -6.51 15.61
CA SER A 8 -5.19 -5.44 16.11
C SER A 8 -4.77 -4.07 15.60
N GLU A 9 -3.46 -3.76 15.65
CA GLU A 9 -2.92 -2.50 15.13
C GLU A 9 -3.15 -2.35 13.63
N VAL A 10 -2.90 -3.42 12.86
CA VAL A 10 -3.13 -3.43 11.41
C VAL A 10 -4.60 -3.18 11.09
N LYS A 11 -5.51 -3.87 11.78
CA LYS A 11 -6.97 -3.73 11.59
C LYS A 11 -7.46 -2.32 11.92
N GLU A 12 -7.04 -1.79 13.06
CA GLU A 12 -7.43 -0.45 13.50
C GLU A 12 -6.95 0.60 12.49
N ARG A 13 -5.69 0.50 12.04
CA ARG A 13 -5.12 1.43 11.06
C ARG A 13 -5.85 1.36 9.72
N LEU A 14 -6.09 0.16 9.20
CA LEU A 14 -6.82 -0.03 7.94
C LEU A 14 -8.28 0.44 8.03
N SER A 15 -8.94 0.27 9.18
CA SER A 15 -10.33 0.73 9.37
C SER A 15 -10.48 2.25 9.39
N LYS A 16 -9.43 2.98 9.78
CA LYS A 16 -9.38 4.45 9.75
C LYS A 16 -9.18 5.00 8.34
N GLU A 17 -8.66 4.18 7.42
CA GLU A 17 -8.41 4.58 6.04
C GLU A 17 -9.68 4.41 5.19
N LYS A 18 -10.13 5.49 4.53
CA LYS A 18 -11.21 5.42 3.54
C LYS A 18 -10.69 4.81 2.24
N ILE A 19 -10.59 3.48 2.21
CA ILE A 19 -10.17 2.71 1.05
C ILE A 19 -11.21 2.86 -0.07
N GLY A 20 -10.79 3.46 -1.17
CA GLY A 20 -11.52 3.54 -2.43
C GLY A 20 -10.96 2.58 -3.50
N ALA A 21 -11.60 2.57 -4.65
CA ALA A 21 -11.24 1.69 -5.76
C ALA A 21 -9.97 2.15 -6.49
N ILE A 22 -9.07 1.19 -6.78
CA ILE A 22 -7.71 1.37 -7.34
C ILE A 22 -7.67 2.26 -8.59
N HIS A 23 -8.74 2.27 -9.39
CA HIS A 23 -8.82 3.01 -10.65
C HIS A 23 -8.76 4.54 -10.49
N LEU A 24 -8.93 5.07 -9.28
CA LEU A 24 -8.88 6.50 -9.00
C LEU A 24 -7.45 7.07 -9.02
N LEU A 25 -6.42 6.21 -8.99
CA LEU A 25 -5.01 6.63 -9.02
C LEU A 25 -4.39 6.33 -10.38
N ARG A 26 -4.51 7.29 -11.31
CA ARG A 26 -3.79 7.26 -12.60
C ARG A 26 -2.33 7.70 -12.40
N LEU A 27 -1.45 6.70 -12.32
CA LEU A 27 0.00 6.89 -12.17
C LEU A 27 0.78 6.70 -13.48
N GLN A 28 0.08 6.23 -14.52
CA GLN A 28 0.62 6.18 -15.89
C GLN A 28 0.98 7.60 -16.34
N GLY A 29 2.22 7.79 -16.76
CA GLY A 29 2.75 9.07 -17.25
C GLY A 29 3.68 9.81 -16.27
N TYR A 30 3.79 9.39 -15.00
CA TYR A 30 4.65 10.06 -14.00
C TYR A 30 6.07 9.46 -13.87
N GLY A 31 6.46 8.56 -14.78
CA GLY A 31 7.77 7.89 -14.74
C GLY A 31 7.93 6.90 -13.58
N SER A 32 9.18 6.58 -13.23
CA SER A 32 9.52 5.72 -12.08
C SER A 32 9.27 6.48 -10.78
N ILE A 33 8.43 5.94 -9.89
CA ILE A 33 8.18 6.51 -8.56
C ILE A 33 8.62 5.50 -7.52
N LYS A 34 9.77 5.75 -6.90
CA LYS A 34 10.33 4.83 -5.91
C LYS A 34 9.76 5.07 -4.51
N TYR A 35 9.63 3.98 -3.74
CA TYR A 35 9.22 4.03 -2.34
C TYR A 35 9.97 2.98 -1.51
N ARG A 36 10.09 3.22 -0.21
CA ARG A 36 10.68 2.27 0.73
C ARG A 36 9.63 1.29 1.23
N CYS A 37 9.76 0.01 0.91
CA CYS A 37 8.81 -1.01 1.35
C CYS A 37 9.10 -1.48 2.78
N ALA A 38 8.07 -1.98 3.45
CA ALA A 38 8.17 -2.62 4.76
C ALA A 38 9.07 -3.88 4.79
N CYS A 39 9.37 -4.48 3.64
CA CYS A 39 10.38 -5.54 3.52
C CYS A 39 11.83 -5.04 3.69
N GLY A 40 12.03 -3.71 3.71
CA GLY A 40 13.34 -3.06 3.83
C GLY A 40 13.98 -2.63 2.50
N GLN A 41 13.44 -3.07 1.37
CA GLN A 41 13.94 -2.74 0.02
C GLN A 41 13.20 -1.53 -0.60
N GLU A 42 13.83 -0.91 -1.60
CA GLU A 42 13.22 0.13 -2.42
C GLU A 42 12.55 -0.49 -3.64
N HIS A 43 11.29 -0.15 -3.89
CA HIS A 43 10.51 -0.65 -5.02
C HIS A 43 10.01 0.50 -5.88
N ASP A 44 9.79 0.23 -7.16
CA ASP A 44 9.08 1.15 -8.05
C ASP A 44 7.57 0.91 -7.94
N LEU A 45 6.81 1.97 -7.75
CA LEU A 45 5.36 1.96 -7.70
C LEU A 45 4.75 1.45 -9.02
N ASN A 46 5.43 1.68 -10.14
CA ASN A 46 5.05 1.21 -11.47
C ASN A 46 5.76 -0.11 -11.87
N GLY A 47 6.51 -0.75 -10.96
CA GLY A 47 7.18 -2.02 -11.22
C GLY A 47 6.22 -3.22 -11.23
N ASP A 48 6.61 -4.28 -11.94
CA ASP A 48 5.86 -5.56 -12.01
C ASP A 48 5.99 -6.39 -10.72
N ASP A 49 6.91 -6.02 -9.83
CA ASP A 49 7.20 -6.66 -8.56
C ASP A 49 6.27 -6.22 -7.41
N VAL A 50 5.35 -5.29 -7.68
CA VAL A 50 4.41 -4.75 -6.70
C VAL A 50 2.96 -4.83 -7.16
N LYS A 51 2.09 -5.36 -6.31
CA LYS A 51 0.64 -5.44 -6.57
C LYS A 51 -0.11 -4.33 -5.86
N ARG A 52 -0.88 -3.55 -6.62
CA ARG A 52 -1.80 -2.52 -6.10
C ARG A 52 -3.07 -3.17 -5.58
N LEU A 53 -3.40 -2.96 -4.30
CA LEU A 53 -4.55 -3.60 -3.65
C LEU A 53 -5.69 -2.64 -3.32
N ALA A 54 -5.38 -1.37 -3.09
CA ALA A 54 -6.36 -0.38 -2.68
C ALA A 54 -5.79 1.03 -2.87
N SER A 55 -6.66 2.01 -3.13
CA SER A 55 -6.31 3.43 -3.13
C SER A 55 -7.24 4.20 -2.20
N ALA A 56 -6.74 4.94 -1.22
CA ALA A 56 -7.59 5.73 -0.33
C ALA A 56 -7.81 7.16 -0.86
N LYS A 57 -8.89 7.80 -0.42
CA LYS A 57 -9.08 9.25 -0.63
C LYS A 57 -7.87 9.98 -0.02
N SER A 58 -7.27 10.92 -0.77
CA SER A 58 -6.01 11.62 -0.45
C SER A 58 -4.72 10.90 -0.85
N PHE A 59 -4.63 10.43 -2.10
CA PHE A 59 -3.38 9.95 -2.74
C PHE A 59 -2.63 8.83 -1.99
N LYS A 60 -3.30 8.04 -1.14
CA LYS A 60 -2.66 6.89 -0.49
C LYS A 60 -2.93 5.60 -1.24
N VAL A 61 -1.95 4.69 -1.26
CA VAL A 61 -2.03 3.39 -1.93
C VAL A 61 -1.49 2.31 -1.00
N LEU A 62 -2.22 1.21 -0.89
CA LEU A 62 -1.72 0.00 -0.24
C LEU A 62 -1.12 -0.94 -1.30
N LEU A 63 0.17 -1.21 -1.18
CA LEU A 63 0.94 -2.08 -2.06
C LEU A 63 1.33 -3.37 -1.34
N LYS A 64 1.35 -4.49 -2.07
CA LYS A 64 1.95 -5.76 -1.63
C LYS A 64 3.17 -6.07 -2.51
N CYS A 65 4.33 -6.30 -1.89
CA CYS A 65 5.53 -6.76 -2.60
C CYS A 65 5.59 -8.30 -2.63
N GLN A 66 6.49 -8.85 -3.44
CA GLN A 66 6.73 -10.30 -3.54
C GLN A 66 7.14 -10.95 -2.20
N ASN A 67 7.84 -10.21 -1.32
CA ASN A 67 8.28 -10.69 0.00
C ASN A 67 7.14 -10.73 1.07
N GLU A 68 5.87 -10.78 0.66
CA GLU A 68 4.71 -10.86 1.57
C GLU A 68 4.54 -9.68 2.55
N TYR A 69 5.10 -8.52 2.25
CA TYR A 69 4.88 -7.29 3.01
C TYR A 69 3.88 -6.37 2.32
N TYR A 70 3.05 -5.73 3.16
CA TYR A 70 2.14 -4.67 2.78
C TYR A 70 2.74 -3.33 3.19
N THR A 71 2.70 -2.35 2.30
CA THR A 71 3.14 -0.97 2.58
C THR A 71 2.05 0.01 2.17
N MET A 72 1.63 0.85 3.11
CA MET A 72 0.81 2.02 2.84
C MET A 72 1.72 3.18 2.48
N ILE A 73 1.59 3.66 1.25
CA ILE A 73 2.30 4.84 0.76
C ILE A 73 1.33 5.99 0.57
N ARG A 74 1.81 7.22 0.74
CA ARG A 74 1.14 8.45 0.39
C ARG A 74 1.90 9.12 -0.75
N ILE A 75 1.19 9.48 -1.81
CA ILE A 75 1.77 10.18 -2.96
C ILE A 75 1.54 11.68 -2.78
N GLU A 76 2.62 12.44 -2.77
CA GLU A 76 2.58 13.90 -2.64
C GLU A 76 3.25 14.58 -3.84
N GLY A 77 2.94 15.86 -4.04
CA GLY A 77 3.56 16.71 -5.06
C GLY A 77 2.68 16.91 -6.30
N PHE A 78 2.71 18.16 -6.81
CA PHE A 78 2.01 18.56 -8.02
C PHE A 78 2.93 18.47 -9.26
N PHE A 79 4.18 18.95 -9.16
CA PHE A 79 5.16 18.93 -10.25
C PHE A 79 6.06 17.69 -10.29
N ARG A 80 6.47 17.16 -9.13
CA ARG A 80 7.21 15.91 -9.00
C ARG A 80 6.53 15.05 -7.94
N LYS A 81 5.92 13.96 -8.38
CA LYS A 81 5.28 13.00 -7.48
C LYS A 81 6.36 12.33 -6.63
N LYS A 82 6.18 12.32 -5.31
CA LYS A 82 7.01 11.58 -4.36
C LYS A 82 6.12 10.58 -3.64
N ALA A 83 6.61 9.36 -3.43
CA ALA A 83 5.95 8.38 -2.59
C ALA A 83 6.58 8.38 -1.20
N ILE A 84 5.75 8.56 -0.18
CA ILE A 84 6.14 8.58 1.23
C ILE A 84 5.55 7.35 1.89
N SER A 85 6.40 6.48 2.40
CA SER A 85 5.96 5.27 3.12
C SER A 85 5.52 5.64 4.54
N GLU A 86 4.22 5.51 4.81
CA GLU A 86 3.65 5.85 6.12
C GLU A 86 3.86 4.69 7.09
N TYR A 87 3.31 3.52 6.78
CA TYR A 87 3.43 2.32 7.58
C TYR A 87 3.38 1.06 6.73
N GLY A 88 3.80 -0.07 7.30
CA GLY A 88 3.60 -1.37 6.68
C GLY A 88 3.63 -2.52 7.66
N PHE A 89 3.33 -3.71 7.17
CA PHE A 89 3.16 -4.91 7.98
C PHE A 89 3.34 -6.18 7.15
N HIS A 90 3.73 -7.27 7.80
CA HIS A 90 3.81 -8.58 7.16
C HIS A 90 2.42 -9.18 6.95
N GLU A 91 2.25 -10.01 5.92
CA GLU A 91 0.99 -10.69 5.60
C GLU A 91 0.41 -11.47 6.78
N SER A 92 1.26 -12.13 7.57
CA SER A 92 0.85 -12.87 8.78
C SER A 92 0.15 -12.01 9.84
N SER A 93 0.43 -10.70 9.84
CA SER A 93 -0.17 -9.72 10.75
C SER A 93 -1.51 -9.17 10.21
N ARG A 94 -1.95 -9.60 9.02
CA ARG A 94 -3.27 -9.27 8.47
C ARG A 94 -4.29 -10.31 8.94
N GLU A 95 -5.46 -9.87 9.42
CA GLU A 95 -6.59 -10.80 9.58
C GLU A 95 -7.06 -11.25 8.19
N ASN A 96 -7.00 -12.56 7.94
CA ASN A 96 -7.67 -13.17 6.79
C ASN A 96 -9.18 -12.97 6.96
N LYS A 97 -9.76 -12.00 6.23
CA LYS A 97 -11.15 -12.19 5.81
C LYS A 97 -11.14 -13.33 4.79
N ASN A 98 -11.32 -14.56 5.26
CA ASN A 98 -11.99 -15.58 4.48
C ASN A 98 -13.35 -15.00 4.08
N LYS A 99 -13.37 -14.25 2.98
CA LYS A 99 -14.59 -14.02 2.23
C LYS A 99 -14.83 -15.33 1.48
N ASN A 100 -15.64 -16.18 2.10
CA ASN A 100 -16.67 -16.89 1.37
C ASN A 100 -17.32 -15.88 0.39
N ILE A 101 -16.83 -15.84 -0.83
CA ILE A 101 -17.65 -15.51 -1.98
C ILE A 101 -17.74 -16.85 -2.72
N SER A 102 -18.62 -17.69 -2.20
CA SER A 102 -19.30 -18.68 -3.02
C SER A 102 -19.92 -17.90 -4.18
N THR A 103 -19.47 -18.20 -5.39
CA THR A 103 -20.27 -17.96 -6.60
C THR A 103 -20.67 -19.33 -7.10
#